data_AF-A0A356Z9K6-F1
#
_entry.id   AF-A0A356Z9K6-F1
#
_cell.length_a   1.000
_cell.length_b   1.000
_cell.length_c   1.000
_cell.angle_alpha   90.00
_cell.angle_beta   90.00
_cell.angle_gamma   90.00
#
_symmetry.space_group_name_H-M   'P 1'
#
loop_
_entity.id
_entity.type
_entity.pdbx_description
1 polymer ?
#
loop_
_entity_poly.entity_id
_entity_poly.type
_entity_poly.pdbx_seq_one_letter_code
_entity_poly.pdbx_strand_id
1 'polypeptide(L)'
;CPFCEGNEANTPPEIAVVRKPDTAPNGPGWMVRTIPNKFSAFELEGELQQNRTGINESCNGLGRHEVVVETPEHHLELQDYTMERIELVLSTLKGRYNDLARDERIKYIHIYKNRGLFGGASLAHSHSQVVGLPMVPE
;
A
#
# COMPACT_ATOMS: atom_id res chain seq x y z
N CYS A 1 -8.17 -9.45 12.71
CA CYS A 1 -7.50 -9.94 11.48
C CYS A 1 -6.05 -9.44 11.47
N PRO A 2 -5.18 -9.82 10.50
CA PRO A 2 -3.78 -9.36 10.47
C PRO A 2 -3.60 -7.83 10.44
N PHE A 3 -4.63 -7.10 10.01
CA PHE A 3 -4.60 -5.63 9.95
C PHE A 3 -5.01 -4.94 11.26
N CYS A 4 -5.59 -5.67 12.22
CA CYS A 4 -5.92 -5.12 13.53
C CYS A 4 -4.68 -4.80 14.34
N GLU A 5 -4.79 -3.80 15.20
CA GLU A 5 -3.76 -3.50 16.20
C GLU A 5 -3.46 -4.73 17.08
N GLY A 6 -2.19 -4.89 17.47
CA GLY A 6 -1.69 -6.03 18.23
C GLY A 6 -1.40 -7.27 17.38
N ASN A 7 -1.70 -7.24 16.07
CA ASN A 7 -1.42 -8.33 15.14
C ASN A 7 -0.32 -7.98 14.12
N GLU A 8 0.50 -6.96 14.40
CA GLU A 8 1.51 -6.44 13.47
C GLU A 8 2.54 -7.50 13.08
N ALA A 9 2.84 -8.46 13.96
CA ALA A 9 3.71 -9.60 13.68
C ALA A 9 3.19 -10.51 12.55
N ASN A 10 1.89 -10.43 12.21
CA ASN A 10 1.28 -11.19 11.10
C ASN A 10 1.36 -10.46 9.75
N THR A 11 1.96 -9.27 9.71
CA THR A 11 2.17 -8.47 8.51
C THR A 11 3.65 -8.24 8.26
N PRO A 12 4.08 -7.96 7.01
CA PRO A 12 5.45 -7.52 6.77
C PRO A 12 5.73 -6.18 7.49
N PRO A 13 7.01 -5.82 7.71
CA PRO A 13 7.37 -4.60 8.43
C PRO A 13 6.81 -3.32 7.79
N GLU A 14 6.51 -2.33 8.63
CA GLU A 14 5.99 -1.03 8.21
C GLU A 14 7.00 -0.25 7.33
N ILE A 15 6.52 0.26 6.19
CA ILE A 15 7.27 1.17 5.29
C ILE A 15 7.13 2.61 5.79
N ALA A 16 5.91 3.00 6.16
CA ALA A 16 5.58 4.32 6.68
C ALA A 16 4.43 4.17 7.67
N VAL A 17 4.45 4.96 8.74
CA VAL A 17 3.45 4.87 9.81
C VAL A 17 3.18 6.23 10.39
N VAL A 18 1.91 6.52 10.65
CA VAL A 18 1.52 7.64 11.52
C VAL A 18 1.07 7.06 12.85
N ARG A 19 1.75 7.46 13.92
CA ARG A 19 1.62 6.85 15.25
C ARG A 19 1.57 7.89 16.36
N LYS A 20 1.05 7.47 17.51
CA LYS A 20 1.11 8.26 18.73
C LYS A 20 2.58 8.38 19.19
N PRO A 21 2.96 9.50 19.83
CA PRO A 21 4.27 9.62 20.48
C PRO A 21 4.53 8.47 21.45
N ASP A 22 5.80 8.12 21.63
CA ASP A 22 6.28 7.10 22.60
C ASP A 22 5.80 5.66 22.36
N THR A 23 5.42 5.31 21.13
CA THR A 23 4.99 3.95 20.74
C THR A 23 6.04 3.25 19.87
N ALA A 24 6.19 1.93 20.04
CA ALA A 24 7.25 1.14 19.39
C ALA A 24 6.92 0.74 17.93
N PRO A 25 7.90 0.76 16.99
CA PRO A 25 7.71 0.32 15.61
C PRO A 25 7.12 -1.08 15.51
N ASN A 26 6.33 -1.35 14.46
CA ASN A 26 5.71 -2.67 14.21
C ASN A 26 4.95 -3.25 15.43
N GLY A 27 4.31 -2.37 16.20
CA GLY A 27 3.49 -2.72 17.35
C GLY A 27 2.36 -1.71 17.55
N PRO A 28 1.58 -1.85 18.64
CA PRO A 28 0.44 -1.00 18.91
C PRO A 28 0.76 0.50 18.98
N GLY A 29 -0.26 1.35 18.76
CA GLY A 29 -0.18 2.79 18.87
C GLY A 29 -0.19 3.54 17.54
N TRP A 30 -0.33 2.84 16.43
CA TRP A 30 -0.44 3.43 15.09
C TRP A 30 -1.89 3.86 14.78
N MET A 31 -2.03 4.86 13.91
CA MET A 31 -3.31 5.37 13.43
C MET A 31 -3.55 5.01 11.96
N VAL A 32 -2.51 5.09 11.14
CA VAL A 32 -2.45 4.62 9.75
C VAL A 32 -1.08 3.99 9.52
N ARG A 33 -1.01 2.85 8.82
CA ARG A 33 0.26 2.19 8.50
C ARG A 33 0.31 1.72 7.06
N THR A 34 1.47 1.87 6.43
CA THR A 34 1.77 1.33 5.10
C THR A 34 2.69 0.13 5.26
N ILE A 35 2.32 -0.99 4.67
CA ILE A 35 3.09 -2.24 4.67
C ILE A 35 3.26 -2.75 3.23
N PRO A 36 4.32 -3.52 2.92
CA PRO A 36 4.40 -4.26 1.67
C PRO A 36 3.20 -5.21 1.53
N ASN A 37 2.67 -5.33 0.32
CA ASN A 37 1.70 -6.39 0.06
C ASN A 37 2.41 -7.74 0.07
N LYS A 38 2.02 -8.63 0.99
CA LYS A 38 2.59 -9.98 1.13
C LYS A 38 2.45 -10.84 -0.13
N PHE A 39 1.47 -10.54 -0.98
CA PHE A 39 1.18 -11.25 -2.22
C PHE A 39 1.48 -10.39 -3.46
N SER A 40 2.41 -9.43 -3.34
CA SER A 40 2.86 -8.60 -4.45
C SER A 40 3.36 -9.47 -5.61
N ALA A 41 2.91 -9.16 -6.82
CA ALA A 41 3.51 -9.70 -8.05
C ALA A 41 4.77 -8.93 -8.49
N PHE A 42 5.11 -7.87 -7.76
CA PHE A 42 6.21 -6.96 -8.09
C PHE A 42 7.29 -6.96 -7.02
N GLU A 43 8.54 -6.81 -7.46
CA GLU A 43 9.72 -6.61 -6.63
C GLU A 43 10.45 -5.36 -7.12
N LEU A 44 10.72 -4.41 -6.23
CA LEU A 44 11.44 -3.18 -6.57
C LEU A 44 12.96 -3.37 -6.37
N GLU A 45 13.50 -4.49 -6.85
CA GLU A 45 14.93 -4.81 -6.78
C GLU A 45 15.53 -4.92 -8.19
N GLY A 46 16.75 -4.42 -8.35
CA GLY A 46 17.48 -4.47 -9.62
C GLY A 46 16.97 -3.50 -10.70
N GLU A 47 17.50 -3.61 -11.91
CA GLU A 47 17.14 -2.72 -13.02
C GLU A 47 15.91 -3.20 -13.79
N LEU A 48 15.24 -2.28 -14.49
CA LEU A 48 14.18 -2.64 -15.43
C LEU A 48 14.80 -3.42 -16.59
N GLN A 49 14.43 -4.69 -16.72
CA GLN A 49 14.87 -5.54 -17.82
C GLN A 49 13.73 -5.67 -18.81
N GLN A 50 13.89 -5.06 -19.99
CA GLN A 50 12.96 -5.20 -21.11
C GLN A 50 13.60 -6.08 -22.19
N ASN A 51 12.89 -7.11 -22.62
CA ASN A 51 13.30 -8.00 -23.70
C ASN A 51 12.30 -7.90 -24.83
N ARG A 52 12.80 -7.72 -26.05
CA ARG A 52 12.00 -7.77 -27.26
C ARG A 52 12.54 -8.84 -28.18
N THR A 53 11.72 -9.85 -28.45
CA THR A 53 12.04 -10.96 -29.35
C THR A 53 10.99 -11.01 -30.46
N GLY A 54 11.31 -10.37 -31.58
CA GLY A 54 10.40 -10.25 -32.72
C GLY A 54 9.14 -9.44 -32.38
N ILE A 55 7.99 -10.10 -32.38
CA ILE A 55 6.68 -9.52 -32.01
C ILE A 55 6.40 -9.56 -30.50
N ASN A 56 7.22 -10.26 -29.73
CA ASN A 56 7.03 -10.41 -28.29
C ASN A 56 7.83 -9.36 -27.53
N GLU A 57 7.19 -8.64 -26.62
CA GLU A 57 7.83 -7.76 -25.65
C GLU A 57 7.52 -8.28 -24.23
N SER A 58 8.53 -8.33 -23.38
CA SER A 58 8.39 -8.72 -21.97
C SER A 58 9.28 -7.86 -21.08
N CYS A 59 8.89 -7.71 -19.82
CA CYS A 59 9.73 -7.09 -18.80
C CYS A 59 9.77 -7.94 -17.53
N ASN A 60 10.77 -7.72 -16.68
CA ASN A 60 10.73 -8.25 -15.31
C ASN A 60 9.58 -7.59 -14.51
N GLY A 61 9.18 -8.23 -13.41
CA GLY A 61 8.16 -7.73 -12.49
C GLY A 61 8.63 -6.56 -11.63
N LEU A 62 9.35 -5.61 -12.21
CA LEU A 62 9.78 -4.41 -11.50
C LEU A 62 8.56 -3.59 -11.12
N GLY A 63 8.42 -3.25 -9.86
CA GLY A 63 7.32 -2.43 -9.38
C GLY A 63 7.17 -2.54 -7.88
N ARG A 64 6.15 -1.92 -7.33
CA ARG A 64 5.92 -1.92 -5.89
C ARG A 64 4.44 -2.03 -5.58
N HIS A 65 4.07 -2.94 -4.69
CA HIS A 65 2.71 -3.07 -4.21
C HIS A 65 2.67 -2.90 -2.69
N GLU A 66 1.97 -1.87 -2.25
CA GLU A 66 1.83 -1.51 -0.85
C GLU A 66 0.37 -1.53 -0.44
N VAL A 67 0.13 -1.86 0.83
CA VAL A 67 -1.18 -1.78 1.47
C VAL A 67 -1.12 -0.69 2.53
N VAL A 68 -2.04 0.27 2.45
CA VAL A 68 -2.24 1.30 3.46
C VAL A 68 -3.42 0.88 4.32
N VAL A 69 -3.14 0.45 5.54
CA VAL A 69 -4.14 0.12 6.55
C VAL A 69 -4.60 1.43 7.22
N GLU A 70 -5.88 1.75 7.07
CA GLU A 70 -6.44 3.08 7.35
C GLU A 70 -6.81 3.32 8.81
N THR A 71 -6.92 2.24 9.58
CA THR A 71 -7.34 2.30 10.98
C THR A 71 -6.87 1.07 11.76
N PRO A 72 -6.53 1.18 13.05
CA PRO A 72 -6.32 0.03 13.93
C PRO A 72 -7.61 -0.76 14.21
N GLU A 73 -8.77 -0.12 14.09
CA GLU A 73 -10.08 -0.67 14.47
C GLU A 73 -10.72 -1.45 13.32
N HIS A 74 -11.11 -2.70 13.57
CA HIS A 74 -11.53 -3.61 12.51
C HIS A 74 -12.83 -3.21 11.80
N HIS A 75 -13.76 -2.59 12.52
CA HIS A 75 -15.13 -2.36 12.07
C HIS A 75 -15.37 -0.96 11.52
N LEU A 76 -14.39 -0.05 11.62
CA LEU A 76 -14.55 1.30 11.09
C LEU A 76 -14.26 1.34 9.60
N GLU A 77 -15.21 1.86 8.85
CA GLU A 77 -15.08 2.09 7.42
C GLU A 77 -14.89 3.59 7.11
N LEU A 78 -14.52 3.90 5.87
CA LEU A 78 -14.21 5.26 5.43
C LEU A 78 -15.35 6.26 5.72
N GLN A 79 -16.60 5.84 5.59
CA GLN A 79 -17.76 6.70 5.88
C GLN A 79 -17.97 7.00 7.37
N ASP A 80 -17.35 6.21 8.26
CA ASP A 80 -17.44 6.38 9.71
C ASP A 80 -16.30 7.28 10.24
N TYR A 81 -15.34 7.63 9.38
CA TYR A 81 -14.16 8.40 9.78
C TYR A 81 -14.49 9.88 10.01
N THR A 82 -13.84 10.47 11.01
CA THR A 82 -13.80 11.92 11.16
C THR A 82 -12.96 12.55 10.05
N MET A 83 -13.14 13.86 9.82
CA MET A 83 -12.38 14.59 8.81
C MET A 83 -10.87 14.50 9.05
N GLU A 84 -10.43 14.55 10.31
CA GLU A 84 -9.02 14.44 10.69
C GLU A 84 -8.44 13.07 10.33
N ARG A 85 -9.23 12.00 10.48
CA ARG A 85 -8.79 10.66 10.08
C ARG A 85 -8.74 10.50 8.56
N ILE A 86 -9.69 11.08 7.83
CA ILE A 86 -9.65 11.10 6.36
C ILE A 86 -8.42 11.86 5.87
N GLU A 87 -8.14 13.03 6.46
CA GLU A 87 -6.94 13.81 6.18
C GLU A 87 -5.65 13.00 6.44
N LEU A 88 -5.61 12.24 7.54
CA LEU A 88 -4.48 11.39 7.88
C LEU A 88 -4.22 10.31 6.84
N VAL A 89 -5.28 9.64 6.36
CA VAL A 89 -5.21 8.62 5.32
C VAL A 89 -4.74 9.23 4.01
N LEU A 90 -5.35 10.33 3.56
CA LEU A 90 -4.97 11.02 2.32
C LEU A 90 -3.54 11.57 2.38
N SER A 91 -3.12 12.10 3.52
CA SER A 91 -1.74 12.58 3.73
C SER A 91 -0.74 11.44 3.66
N THR A 92 -1.09 10.27 4.22
CA THR A 92 -0.25 9.06 4.12
C THR A 92 -0.15 8.60 2.66
N LEU A 93 -1.27 8.55 1.93
CA LEU A 93 -1.30 8.19 0.50
C LEU A 93 -0.46 9.15 -0.34
N LYS A 94 -0.57 10.46 -0.09
CA LYS A 94 0.26 11.48 -0.74
C LYS A 94 1.75 11.28 -0.43
N GLY A 95 2.08 10.97 0.83
CA GLY A 95 3.45 10.65 1.23
C GLY A 95 4.01 9.47 0.44
N ARG A 96 3.26 8.36 0.37
CA ARG A 96 3.64 7.18 -0.41
C ARG A 96 3.77 7.46 -1.90
N TYR A 97 2.85 8.22 -2.47
CA TYR A 97 2.94 8.67 -3.87
C TYR A 97 4.27 9.40 -4.12
N ASN A 98 4.60 10.40 -3.29
CA ASN A 98 5.81 11.18 -3.45
C ASN A 98 7.08 10.34 -3.28
N ASP A 99 7.08 9.40 -2.34
CA ASP A 99 8.22 8.50 -2.12
C ASP A 99 8.44 7.56 -3.32
N LEU A 100 7.37 7.00 -3.89
CA LEU A 100 7.44 6.16 -5.08
C LEU A 100 7.81 6.97 -6.33
N ALA A 101 7.33 8.21 -6.45
CA ALA A 101 7.61 9.09 -7.59
C ALA A 101 9.07 9.55 -7.67
N ARG A 102 9.85 9.39 -6.59
CA ARG A 102 11.31 9.65 -6.60
C ARG A 102 12.09 8.57 -7.35
N ASP A 103 11.51 7.40 -7.55
CA ASP A 103 12.13 6.33 -8.31
C ASP A 103 11.84 6.52 -9.79
N GLU A 104 12.84 6.92 -10.57
CA GLU A 104 12.69 7.17 -12.01
C GLU A 104 12.21 5.94 -12.79
N ARG A 105 12.37 4.73 -12.24
CA ARG A 105 11.89 3.51 -12.89
C ARG A 105 10.37 3.37 -12.80
N ILE A 106 9.72 4.00 -11.81
CA ILE A 106 8.26 4.02 -11.67
C ILE A 106 7.70 5.11 -12.58
N LYS A 107 6.87 4.72 -13.55
CA LYS A 107 6.25 5.62 -14.54
C LYS A 107 4.79 5.90 -14.25
N TYR A 108 4.13 5.05 -13.49
CA TYR A 108 2.73 5.20 -13.13
C TYR A 108 2.48 4.71 -11.70
N ILE A 109 1.67 5.45 -10.94
CA ILE A 109 1.27 5.09 -9.59
C ILE A 109 -0.25 5.02 -9.55
N HIS A 110 -0.78 3.84 -9.27
CA HIS A 110 -2.20 3.59 -9.10
C HIS A 110 -2.54 3.50 -7.61
N ILE A 111 -3.45 4.35 -7.14
CA ILE A 111 -3.99 4.31 -5.78
C ILE A 111 -5.46 3.95 -5.86
N TYR A 112 -5.87 2.89 -5.18
CA TYR A 112 -7.25 2.42 -5.22
C TYR A 112 -7.68 1.82 -3.88
N LYS A 113 -9.00 1.73 -3.70
CA LYS A 113 -9.65 1.13 -2.54
C LYS A 113 -10.75 0.19 -3.01
N ASN A 114 -10.63 -1.07 -2.61
CA ASN A 114 -11.67 -2.07 -2.83
C ASN A 114 -12.55 -2.17 -1.58
N ARG A 115 -13.87 -2.28 -1.76
CA ARG A 115 -14.82 -2.45 -0.65
C ARG A 115 -15.86 -3.52 -0.95
N GLY A 116 -16.10 -4.37 0.04
CA GLY A 116 -17.13 -5.39 0.00
C GLY A 116 -16.73 -6.63 -0.82
N LEU A 117 -17.47 -7.72 -0.58
CA LEU A 117 -17.20 -9.01 -1.22
C LEU A 117 -17.19 -8.92 -2.75
N PHE A 118 -18.15 -8.17 -3.32
CA PHE A 118 -18.27 -7.99 -4.76
C PHE A 118 -17.35 -6.90 -5.32
N GLY A 119 -16.71 -6.09 -4.46
CA GLY A 119 -15.74 -5.07 -4.88
C GLY A 119 -14.30 -5.55 -4.87
N GLY A 120 -14.06 -6.87 -4.76
CA GLY A 120 -12.72 -7.44 -4.76
C GLY A 120 -11.93 -7.21 -3.47
N ALA A 121 -12.60 -6.92 -2.35
CA ALA A 121 -11.97 -6.83 -1.04
C ALA A 121 -11.77 -8.23 -0.47
N SER A 122 -10.52 -8.69 -0.33
CA SER A 122 -10.17 -9.96 0.29
C SER A 122 -10.23 -9.91 1.82
N LEU A 123 -10.09 -8.71 2.40
CA LEU A 123 -10.19 -8.46 3.84
C LEU A 123 -11.24 -7.39 4.10
N ALA A 124 -12.08 -7.62 5.11
CA ALA A 124 -13.10 -6.67 5.55
C ALA A 124 -12.50 -5.42 6.21
N HIS A 125 -11.29 -5.53 6.78
CA HIS A 125 -10.61 -4.43 7.46
C HIS A 125 -10.31 -3.31 6.47
N SER A 126 -10.65 -2.06 6.81
CA SER A 126 -10.50 -0.93 5.89
C SER A 126 -9.03 -0.68 5.50
N HIS A 127 -8.75 -0.79 4.21
CA HIS A 127 -7.44 -0.54 3.64
C HIS A 127 -7.57 0.03 2.23
N SER A 128 -6.52 0.72 1.80
CA SER A 128 -6.26 1.15 0.43
C SER A 128 -5.00 0.47 -0.08
N GLN A 129 -4.79 0.48 -1.40
CA GLN A 129 -3.62 -0.12 -2.03
C GLN A 129 -2.95 0.91 -2.94
N VAL A 130 -1.62 0.83 -2.99
CA VAL A 130 -0.78 1.67 -3.83
C VAL A 130 0.10 0.76 -4.67
N VAL A 131 0.03 0.91 -6.00
CA VAL A 131 0.82 0.12 -6.95
C VAL A 131 1.65 1.07 -7.81
N GLY A 132 2.97 0.92 -7.75
CA GLY A 132 3.91 1.59 -8.63
C GLY A 132 4.32 0.66 -9.77
N LEU A 133 4.16 1.12 -11.02
CA LEU A 133 4.44 0.37 -12.24
C LEU A 133 5.53 1.04 -13.08
N PRO A 134 6.33 0.27 -13.83
CA PRO A 134 7.40 0.79 -14.67
C PRO A 134 6.91 1.22 -16.06
N MET A 135 5.61 1.17 -16.29
CA MET A 135 4.95 1.52 -17.54
C MET A 135 3.63 2.22 -17.25
N VAL A 136 3.12 2.97 -18.24
CA VAL A 136 1.77 3.54 -18.19
C VAL A 136 0.79 2.48 -18.73
N PRO A 137 -0.19 2.03 -17.93
CA PRO A 137 -1.19 1.06 -18.39
C PRO A 137 -2.15 1.67 -19.43
N GLU A 138 -2.81 0.82 -20.21
CA GLU A 138 -3.84 1.20 -21.20
C GLU A 138 -5.13 1.76 -20.58
#